data_AF-A0A951GI99-F1
#
_entry.id   AF-A0A951GI99-F1
#
_cell.length_a   1.000
_cell.length_b   1.000
_cell.length_c   1.000
_cell.angle_alpha   90.00
_cell.angle_beta   90.00
_cell.angle_gamma   90.00
#
_symmetry.space_group_name_H-M   'P 1'
#
loop_
_entity.id
_entity.type
_entity.pdbx_description
1 polymer ?
#
loop_
_entity_poly.entity_id
_entity_poly.type
_entity_poly.pdbx_seq_one_letter_code
_entity_poly.pdbx_strand_id
1 'polypeptide(L)'
;MHLLLSRIDEAVSWFEKARGANPEHPLPHAYLASAYSLKGESGRGIAELARARDLGSDDRYGSIARLRAVGPFGAPKIRTLFEATYFLGLRQAGMPEE
;
A
#
# COMPACT_ATOMS: atom_id res chain seq x y z
N MET A 1 1.00 -6.75 -20.26
CA MET A 1 0.97 -6.87 -18.78
C MET A 1 2.36 -6.99 -18.12
N HIS A 2 3.47 -7.25 -18.82
CA HIS A 2 4.78 -7.47 -18.15
C HIS A 2 5.44 -6.20 -17.55
N LEU A 3 5.30 -5.05 -18.21
CA LEU A 3 5.93 -3.80 -17.73
C LEU A 3 5.37 -3.33 -16.37
N LEU A 4 4.08 -3.56 -16.11
CA LEU A 4 3.46 -3.20 -14.83
C LEU A 4 3.92 -4.12 -13.70
N LEU A 5 4.01 -5.43 -13.98
CA LEU A 5 4.50 -6.42 -13.02
C LEU A 5 5.97 -6.16 -12.65
N SER A 6 6.83 -5.84 -13.63
CA SER A 6 8.23 -5.44 -13.37
C SER A 6 8.32 -4.28 -12.37
N ARG A 7 7.48 -3.25 -12.55
CA ARG A 7 7.44 -2.09 -11.64
C ARG A 7 6.92 -2.46 -10.25
N ILE A 8 5.99 -3.41 -10.16
CA ILE A 8 5.50 -3.91 -8.86
C ILE A 8 6.61 -4.71 -8.16
N ASP A 9 7.33 -5.57 -8.87
CA ASP A 9 8.44 -6.35 -8.31
C ASP A 9 9.58 -5.47 -7.80
N GLU A 10 9.94 -4.43 -8.57
CA GLU A 10 10.90 -3.41 -8.14
C GLU A 10 10.42 -2.69 -6.88
N ALA A 11 9.15 -2.26 -6.84
CA ALA A 11 8.56 -1.60 -5.68
C ALA A 11 8.60 -2.51 -4.43
N VAL A 12 8.23 -3.79 -4.57
CA VAL A 12 8.31 -4.78 -3.47
C VAL A 12 9.74 -4.84 -2.92
N SER A 13 10.75 -4.95 -3.79
CA SER A 13 12.15 -5.02 -3.37
C SER A 13 12.59 -3.78 -2.59
N TRP A 14 12.14 -2.59 -2.98
CA TRP A 14 12.42 -1.35 -2.26
C TRP A 14 11.72 -1.30 -0.90
N PHE A 15 10.44 -1.64 -0.83
CA PHE A 15 9.69 -1.58 0.43
C PHE A 15 10.05 -2.71 1.40
N GLU A 16 10.52 -3.86 0.91
CA GLU A 16 11.12 -4.92 1.71
C GLU A 16 12.38 -4.42 2.45
N LYS A 17 13.26 -3.71 1.76
CA LYS A 17 14.43 -3.06 2.38
C LYS A 17 14.01 -1.99 3.39
N ALA A 18 13.02 -1.17 3.05
CA ALA A 18 12.51 -0.15 3.95
C ALA A 18 11.90 -0.75 5.22
N ARG A 19 11.13 -1.84 5.09
CA ARG A 19 10.60 -2.63 6.21
C ARG A 19 11.73 -3.21 7.06
N GLY A 20 12.78 -3.73 6.44
CA GLY A 20 13.95 -4.24 7.17
C GLY A 20 14.72 -3.16 7.93
N ALA A 21 14.76 -1.94 7.40
CA ALA A 21 15.45 -0.81 8.03
C ALA A 21 14.65 -0.19 9.18
N ASN A 22 13.31 -0.12 9.07
CA ASN A 22 12.43 0.31 10.15
C ASN A 22 11.13 -0.52 10.15
N PRO A 23 11.11 -1.64 10.90
CA PRO A 23 9.95 -2.52 10.96
C PRO A 23 8.75 -1.93 11.71
N GLU A 24 8.93 -0.85 12.45
CA GLU A 24 7.85 -0.21 13.23
C GLU A 24 7.20 0.94 12.45
N HIS A 25 7.71 1.27 11.27
CA HIS A 25 7.08 2.29 10.44
C HIS A 25 5.91 1.68 9.65
N PRO A 26 4.68 2.23 9.75
CA PRO A 26 3.50 1.64 9.09
C PRO A 26 3.47 1.80 7.55
N LEU A 27 4.29 2.68 6.99
CA LEU A 27 4.23 3.08 5.58
C LEU A 27 4.78 1.99 4.64
N PRO A 28 5.98 1.41 4.88
CA PRO A 28 6.45 0.26 4.12
C PRO A 28 5.46 -0.90 4.07
N HIS A 29 4.81 -1.20 5.20
CA HIS A 29 3.77 -2.23 5.29
C HIS A 29 2.57 -1.94 4.39
N ALA A 30 2.07 -0.69 4.37
CA ALA A 30 0.95 -0.33 3.50
C ALA A 30 1.29 -0.42 1.99
N TYR A 31 2.51 -0.03 1.61
CA TYR A 31 2.96 -0.18 0.21
C TYR A 31 3.16 -1.64 -0.19
N LEU A 32 3.72 -2.48 0.70
CA LEU A 32 3.83 -3.92 0.48
C LEU A 32 2.44 -4.57 0.37
N ALA A 33 1.49 -4.14 1.20
CA ALA A 33 0.10 -4.61 1.14
C ALA A 33 -0.51 -4.41 -0.25
N SER A 34 -0.36 -3.19 -0.79
CA SER A 34 -0.81 -2.88 -2.14
C SER A 34 -0.07 -3.69 -3.19
N ALA A 35 1.26 -3.75 -3.11
CA ALA A 35 2.09 -4.35 -4.15
C ALA A 35 1.89 -5.88 -4.23
N TYR A 36 1.82 -6.56 -3.09
CA TYR A 36 1.52 -8.00 -3.04
C TYR A 36 0.13 -8.32 -3.54
N SER A 37 -0.86 -7.49 -3.20
CA SER A 37 -2.23 -7.70 -3.68
C SER A 37 -2.34 -7.55 -5.19
N LEU A 38 -1.68 -6.53 -5.77
CA LEU A 38 -1.62 -6.33 -7.23
C LEU A 38 -0.87 -7.47 -7.95
N LYS A 39 0.08 -8.12 -7.28
CA LYS A 39 0.81 -9.28 -7.79
C LYS A 39 -0.01 -10.58 -7.72
N GLY A 40 -1.17 -10.56 -7.07
CA GLY A 40 -2.01 -11.75 -6.82
C GLY A 40 -1.60 -12.53 -5.56
N GLU A 41 -0.66 -12.01 -4.77
CA GLU A 41 -0.21 -12.60 -3.51
C GLU A 41 -1.08 -12.08 -2.34
N SER A 42 -2.40 -12.19 -2.48
CA SER A 42 -3.39 -11.55 -1.59
C SER A 42 -3.20 -11.88 -0.11
N GLY A 43 -2.77 -13.10 0.23
CA GLY A 43 -2.49 -13.47 1.62
C GLY A 43 -1.38 -12.64 2.27
N ARG A 44 -0.31 -12.34 1.52
CA ARG A 44 0.76 -11.44 1.98
C ARG A 44 0.26 -10.00 2.03
N GLY A 45 -0.52 -9.59 1.03
CA GLY A 45 -1.15 -8.28 0.99
C GLY A 45 -1.97 -7.97 2.24
N ILE A 46 -2.84 -8.90 2.65
CA ILE A 46 -3.68 -8.80 3.84
C ILE A 46 -2.84 -8.73 5.13
N ALA A 47 -1.81 -9.57 5.24
CA ALA A 47 -0.93 -9.59 6.42
C ALA A 47 -0.18 -8.26 6.60
N GLU A 48 0.35 -7.71 5.51
CA GLU A 48 1.04 -6.42 5.51
C GLU A 48 0.07 -5.27 5.83
N LEU A 49 -1.18 -5.34 5.34
CA LEU A 49 -2.21 -4.35 5.68
C LEU A 49 -2.54 -4.38 7.17
N ALA A 50 -2.64 -5.58 7.77
CA ALA A 50 -2.86 -5.72 9.21
C ALA A 50 -1.72 -5.10 10.02
N ARG A 51 -0.46 -5.30 9.59
CA ARG A 51 0.71 -4.66 10.24
C ARG A 51 0.71 -3.15 10.10
N ALA A 52 0.33 -2.62 8.93
CA ALA A 52 0.21 -1.18 8.74
C ALA A 52 -0.83 -0.55 9.68
N ARG A 53 -1.95 -1.24 9.93
CA ARG A 53 -2.99 -0.83 10.88
C ARG A 53 -2.53 -0.89 12.33
N ASP A 54 -1.85 -1.96 12.71
CA ASP A 54 -1.32 -2.19 14.06
C ASP A 54 -0.26 -1.13 14.45
N LEU A 55 0.61 -0.76 13.50
CA LEU A 55 1.68 0.22 13.71
C LEU A 55 1.22 1.68 13.52
N GLY A 56 0.08 1.90 12.88
CA GLY A 56 -0.49 3.23 12.71
C GLY A 56 -0.94 3.79 14.06
N SER A 57 -0.38 4.93 14.48
CA SER A 57 -0.82 5.61 15.72
C SER A 57 -2.21 6.25 15.58
N ASP A 58 -2.76 6.27 14.36
CA ASP A 58 -4.12 6.70 14.04
C ASP A 58 -4.82 5.67 13.14
N ASP A 59 -6.11 5.90 12.87
CA ASP A 59 -6.94 5.00 12.08
C ASP A 59 -6.82 5.25 10.56
N ARG A 60 -5.68 5.77 10.07
CA ARG A 60 -5.52 6.15 8.66
C ARG A 60 -5.61 4.96 7.70
N TYR A 61 -5.21 3.77 8.16
CA TYR A 61 -5.29 2.53 7.37
C TYR A 61 -6.60 1.77 7.62
N GLY A 62 -7.54 2.34 8.39
CA GLY A 62 -8.88 1.81 8.55
C GLY A 62 -9.62 1.75 7.22
N SER A 63 -9.45 2.78 6.38
CA SER A 63 -10.10 2.87 5.08
C SER A 63 -9.38 3.76 4.07
N ILE A 64 -9.76 3.61 2.81
CA ILE A 64 -9.21 4.39 1.70
C ILE A 64 -9.56 5.87 1.84
N ALA A 65 -10.77 6.23 2.29
CA ALA A 65 -11.14 7.63 2.52
C ALA A 65 -10.29 8.28 3.62
N ARG A 66 -10.07 7.58 4.75
CA ARG A 66 -9.20 8.08 5.83
C ARG A 66 -7.77 8.25 5.34
N LEU A 67 -7.24 7.26 4.62
CA LEU A 67 -5.90 7.35 4.05
C LEU A 67 -5.76 8.54 3.10
N ARG A 68 -6.82 8.89 2.35
CA ARG A 68 -6.84 10.09 1.52
C ARG A 68 -6.85 11.39 2.28
N ALA A 69 -7.52 11.42 3.43
CA ALA A 69 -7.59 12.61 4.25
C ALA A 69 -6.23 12.97 4.88
N VAL A 70 -5.34 11.99 5.08
CA VAL A 70 -4.03 12.21 5.71
C VAL A 70 -3.03 12.97 4.84
N GLY A 71 -3.16 12.92 3.50
CA GLY A 71 -2.21 13.65 2.67
C GLY A 71 -2.66 13.86 1.23
N PRO A 72 -2.37 15.03 0.64
CA PRO A 72 -2.51 15.21 -0.79
C PRO A 72 -1.42 14.36 -1.47
N PHE A 73 -1.81 13.34 -2.23
CA PHE A 73 -0.89 12.49 -3.02
C PHE A 73 -0.26 13.23 -4.21
N GLY A 74 0.28 14.42 -3.96
CA GLY A 74 0.92 15.30 -4.94
C GLY A 74 -0.06 15.91 -5.95
N ALA A 75 0.51 16.40 -7.05
CA ALA A 75 -0.22 16.98 -8.18
C ALA A 75 -1.28 16.02 -8.75
N PRO A 76 -2.31 16.51 -9.48
CA PRO A 76 -3.42 15.68 -9.97
C PRO A 76 -3.00 14.41 -10.72
N LYS A 77 -1.90 14.47 -11.49
CA LYS A 77 -1.34 13.31 -12.21
C LYS A 77 -0.80 12.22 -11.29
N ILE A 78 -0.16 12.62 -10.18
CA ILE A 78 0.39 11.68 -9.18
C ILE A 78 -0.76 11.01 -8.44
N ARG A 79 -1.80 11.77 -8.08
CA ARG A 79 -3.02 11.22 -7.49
C ARG A 79 -3.66 10.15 -8.38
N THR A 80 -3.81 10.37 -9.69
CA THR A 80 -4.35 9.35 -10.61
C THR A 80 -3.50 8.08 -10.64
N LEU A 81 -2.17 8.21 -10.57
CA LEU A 81 -1.29 7.05 -10.50
C LEU A 81 -1.48 6.27 -9.19
N PHE A 82 -1.64 6.99 -8.08
CA PHE A 82 -1.97 6.40 -6.77
C PHE A 82 -3.31 5.64 -6.79
N GLU A 83 -4.33 6.19 -7.45
CA GLU A 83 -5.62 5.49 -7.65
C GLU A 83 -5.45 4.17 -8.39
N ALA A 84 -4.76 4.20 -9.52
CA ALA A 84 -4.62 3.06 -10.42
C ALA A 84 -3.69 1.97 -9.88
N THR A 85 -2.89 2.27 -8.85
CA THR A 85 -1.90 1.35 -8.30
C THR A 85 -2.13 1.14 -6.80
N TYR A 86 -1.67 2.09 -5.97
CA TYR A 86 -1.69 2.00 -4.52
C TYR A 86 -3.07 1.70 -3.93
N PHE A 87 -4.09 2.49 -4.30
CA PHE A 87 -5.44 2.26 -3.77
C PHE A 87 -6.11 1.02 -4.35
N LEU A 88 -5.84 0.69 -5.60
CA LEU A 88 -6.33 -0.56 -6.19
C LEU A 88 -5.78 -1.78 -5.42
N GLY A 89 -4.49 -1.79 -5.10
CA GLY A 89 -3.88 -2.88 -4.34
C GLY A 89 -4.41 -2.95 -2.91
N LEU A 90 -4.62 -1.81 -2.25
CA LEU A 90 -5.21 -1.79 -0.91
C LEU A 90 -6.66 -2.30 -0.88
N ARG A 91 -7.47 -2.01 -1.92
CA ARG A 91 -8.81 -2.61 -2.07
C ARG A 91 -8.73 -4.12 -2.21
N GLN A 92 -7.79 -4.61 -3.02
CA GLN A 92 -7.54 -6.05 -3.18
C GLN A 92 -7.02 -6.71 -1.88
N ALA A 93 -6.33 -5.95 -1.03
CA ALA A 93 -5.94 -6.37 0.32
C ALA A 93 -7.10 -6.37 1.34
N GLY A 94 -8.32 -5.97 0.93
CA GLY A 94 -9.48 -5.90 1.80
C GLY A 94 -9.59 -4.62 2.62
N MET A 95 -8.96 -3.52 2.21
CA MET A 95 -9.22 -2.21 2.81
C MET A 95 -10.59 -1.67 2.36
N PRO A 96 -11.48 -1.27 3.30
CA PRO A 96 -12.77 -0.68 2.95
C PRO A 96 -12.61 0.75 2.40
N GLU A 97 -13.63 1.24 1.69
CA GLU A 97 -13.60 2.59 1.13
C GLU A 97 -13.90 3.71 2.15
N GLU A 98 -14.67 3.43 3.22
CA GLU A 98 -15.33 4.41 4.13
C GLU A 98 -14.49 4.98 5.28
#